data_AF-A0AA35RHW4-F1
#
_entry.id   AF-A0AA35RHW4-F1
#
_cell.length_a   1.000
_cell.length_b   1.000
_cell.length_c   1.000
_cell.angle_alpha   90.00
_cell.angle_beta   90.00
_cell.angle_gamma   90.00
#
_symmetry.space_group_name_H-M   'P 1'
#
loop_
_entity.id
_entity.type
_entity.pdbx_description
1 polymer ?
#
loop_
_entity_poly.entity_id
_entity_poly.type
_entity_poly.pdbx_seq_one_letter_code
_entity_poly.pdbx_strand_id
1 'polypeptide(L)'
;MKKQFCGLLYDTGFVHCPDPDHDEANHNSANTKLIKAVLCAGLYPNVAKIVQTRPDRPPKLYDQDTKVKFHPKSVNSDETTFDNKFVIYHTKVKSTAVFLHDTSMILPSPSSSSEETSLSRETETNRSLLSTSGSSSRLPTALPC
;
A
#
# COMPACT_ATOMS: atom_id res chain seq x y z
N MET A 1 -28.79 5.80 -3.16
CA MET A 1 -28.21 4.45 -3.06
C MET A 1 -27.80 4.07 -1.62
N LYS A 2 -27.14 4.93 -0.82
CA LYS A 2 -26.74 4.58 0.57
C LYS A 2 -27.90 4.11 1.47
N LYS A 3 -29.02 4.85 1.47
CA LYS A 3 -30.22 4.51 2.26
C LYS A 3 -30.83 3.15 1.88
N GLN A 4 -30.76 2.77 0.60
CA GLN A 4 -31.28 1.49 0.12
C GLN A 4 -30.46 0.31 0.68
N PHE A 5 -29.13 0.41 0.66
CA PHE A 5 -28.27 -0.61 1.26
C PHE A 5 -28.43 -0.70 2.77
N CYS A 6 -28.58 0.44 3.46
CA CYS A 6 -28.82 0.45 4.90
C CYS A 6 -30.16 -0.23 5.26
N GLY A 7 -31.23 0.03 4.49
CA GLY A 7 -32.50 -0.67 4.65
C GLY A 7 -32.36 -2.18 4.51
N LEU A 8 -31.65 -2.67 3.49
CA LEU A 8 -31.41 -4.10 3.30
C LEU A 8 -30.60 -4.73 4.46
N LEU A 9 -29.61 -4.01 4.99
CA LEU A 9 -28.83 -4.46 6.16
C LEU A 9 -29.67 -4.49 7.44
N TYR A 10 -30.62 -3.58 7.58
CA TYR A 10 -31.56 -3.55 8.69
C TYR A 10 -32.54 -4.74 8.61
N ASP A 11 -33.11 -4.98 7.43
CA ASP A 11 -34.04 -6.08 7.18
C ASP A 11 -33.39 -7.47 7.43
N THR A 12 -32.08 -7.56 7.22
CA THR A 12 -31.28 -8.78 7.47
C THR A 12 -30.75 -8.88 8.90
N GLY A 13 -30.92 -7.84 9.73
CA GLY A 13 -30.49 -7.82 11.13
C GLY A 13 -29.01 -7.53 11.36
N PHE A 14 -28.28 -7.01 10.35
CA PHE A 14 -26.88 -6.62 10.49
C PHE A 14 -26.70 -5.23 11.14
N VAL A 15 -27.71 -4.37 11.09
CA VAL A 15 -27.71 -3.05 11.75
C VAL A 15 -28.99 -2.84 12.56
N HIS A 16 -28.89 -2.12 13.67
CA HIS A 16 -30.02 -1.87 14.57
C HIS A 16 -30.87 -0.64 14.19
N CYS A 17 -30.35 0.22 13.32
CA CYS A 17 -31.03 1.42 12.86
C CYS A 17 -30.95 1.53 11.32
N PRO A 18 -32.04 1.89 10.62
CA PRO A 18 -32.05 2.07 9.16
C PRO A 18 -31.41 3.40 8.70
N ASP A 19 -30.82 4.18 9.61
CA ASP A 19 -30.10 5.41 9.29
C ASP A 19 -28.61 5.14 9.01
N PRO A 20 -28.10 5.49 7.82
CA PRO A 20 -26.73 5.20 7.42
C PRO A 20 -25.69 6.01 8.21
N ASP A 21 -26.10 7.09 8.87
CA ASP A 21 -25.24 8.01 9.61
C ASP A 21 -25.31 7.76 11.13
N HIS A 22 -25.92 6.66 11.57
CA HIS A 22 -26.04 6.33 13.00
C HIS A 22 -24.67 5.98 13.60
N ASP A 23 -24.34 6.55 14.78
CA ASP A 23 -23.02 6.42 15.40
C ASP A 23 -22.64 4.98 15.76
N GLU A 24 -23.62 4.17 16.17
CA GLU A 24 -23.39 2.76 16.52
C GLU A 24 -22.73 1.96 15.39
N ALA A 25 -23.19 2.13 14.15
CA ALA A 25 -22.61 1.48 12.98
C ALA A 25 -21.35 2.19 12.47
N ASN A 26 -21.17 3.48 12.81
CA ASN A 26 -20.12 4.34 12.28
C ASN A 26 -18.97 4.63 13.26
N HIS A 27 -18.90 3.95 14.40
CA HIS A 27 -17.83 4.14 15.40
C HIS A 27 -16.41 4.03 14.79
N ASN A 28 -16.24 3.14 13.81
CA ASN A 28 -14.96 2.91 13.13
C ASN A 28 -14.80 3.68 11.80
N SER A 29 -15.73 4.57 11.46
CA SER A 29 -15.73 5.29 10.17
C SER A 29 -14.52 6.22 9.97
N ALA A 30 -13.89 6.69 11.05
CA ALA A 30 -12.67 7.50 10.96
C ALA A 30 -11.40 6.66 10.70
N ASN A 31 -11.45 5.34 10.87
CA ASN A 31 -10.27 4.49 10.73
C ASN A 31 -10.06 4.07 9.26
N THR A 32 -9.25 4.84 8.56
CA THR A 32 -8.90 4.60 7.14
C THR A 32 -8.31 3.21 6.90
N LYS A 33 -7.59 2.61 7.86
CA LYS A 33 -7.02 1.26 7.71
C LYS A 33 -8.13 0.20 7.64
N LEU A 34 -9.15 0.33 8.49
CA LEU A 34 -10.31 -0.58 8.48
C LEU A 34 -11.14 -0.41 7.21
N ILE A 35 -11.39 0.83 6.78
CA ILE A 35 -12.11 1.08 5.52
C ILE A 35 -11.37 0.46 4.33
N LYS A 36 -10.06 0.65 4.25
CA LYS A 36 -9.22 0.03 3.21
C LYS A 36 -9.27 -1.50 3.26
N ALA A 37 -9.33 -2.11 4.45
CA ALA A 37 -9.47 -3.55 4.60
C ALA A 37 -10.83 -4.06 4.10
N VAL A 38 -11.93 -3.36 4.40
CA VAL A 38 -13.26 -3.70 3.90
C VAL A 38 -13.32 -3.55 2.37
N LEU A 39 -12.73 -2.48 1.82
CA LEU A 39 -12.60 -2.30 0.37
C LEU A 39 -11.80 -3.44 -0.27
N CYS A 40 -10.71 -3.86 0.37
CA CYS A 40 -9.92 -5.00 -0.09
C CYS A 40 -10.75 -6.29 -0.11
N ALA A 41 -11.56 -6.55 0.92
CA ALA A 41 -12.43 -7.72 0.95
C ALA A 41 -13.49 -7.71 -0.17
N GLY A 42 -14.05 -6.54 -0.48
CA GLY A 42 -15.07 -6.40 -1.53
C GLY A 42 -14.53 -6.40 -2.97
N LEU A 43 -13.28 -6.01 -3.17
CA LEU A 43 -12.65 -5.92 -4.49
C LEU A 43 -11.65 -7.05 -4.79
N TYR A 44 -11.34 -7.91 -3.82
CA TYR A 44 -10.52 -9.10 -4.06
C TYR A 44 -11.20 -10.01 -5.10
N PRO A 45 -10.49 -10.58 -6.10
CA PRO A 45 -9.03 -10.68 -6.25
C PRO A 45 -8.37 -9.56 -7.09
N ASN A 46 -9.04 -8.43 -7.34
CA ASN A 46 -8.55 -7.35 -8.21
C ASN A 46 -7.44 -6.53 -7.52
N VAL A 47 -6.22 -7.06 -7.55
CA VAL A 47 -5.04 -6.47 -6.90
C VAL A 47 -3.93 -6.29 -7.93
N ALA A 48 -3.28 -5.14 -7.92
CA ALA A 48 -2.09 -4.87 -8.70
C ALA A 48 -0.89 -4.50 -7.79
N LYS A 49 0.30 -4.87 -8.22
CA LYS A 49 1.56 -4.62 -7.53
C LYS A 49 2.29 -3.43 -8.15
N ILE A 50 2.67 -2.50 -7.29
CA ILE A 50 3.52 -1.34 -7.62
C ILE A 50 4.98 -1.75 -7.42
N VAL A 51 5.78 -1.56 -8.45
CA VAL A 51 7.22 -1.82 -8.44
C VAL A 51 7.95 -0.52 -8.76
N GLN A 52 8.57 0.05 -7.73
CA GLN A 52 9.44 1.21 -7.85
C GLN A 52 10.90 0.75 -7.99
N THR A 53 11.48 0.93 -9.17
CA THR A 53 12.88 0.52 -9.42
C THR A 53 13.89 1.56 -8.94
N ARG A 54 13.55 2.85 -9.08
CA ARG A 54 14.38 3.99 -8.67
C ARG A 54 13.46 5.11 -8.21
N PRO A 55 13.84 5.91 -7.19
CA PRO A 55 13.01 7.01 -6.70
C PRO A 55 12.74 8.08 -7.77
N ASP A 56 13.66 8.27 -8.71
CA ASP A 56 13.59 9.26 -9.80
C ASP A 56 12.80 8.79 -11.04
N ARG A 57 12.26 7.57 -11.01
CA ARG A 57 11.48 7.00 -12.14
C ARG A 57 10.03 6.79 -11.74
N PRO A 58 9.07 6.94 -12.66
CA PRO A 58 7.69 6.64 -12.36
C PRO A 58 7.51 5.14 -12.06
N PRO A 59 6.64 4.79 -11.11
CA PRO A 59 6.41 3.40 -10.75
C PRO A 59 5.80 2.60 -11.89
N LYS A 60 6.14 1.30 -11.91
CA LYS A 60 5.53 0.34 -12.83
C LYS A 60 4.47 -0.46 -12.09
N LEU A 61 3.31 -0.61 -12.70
CA LEU A 61 2.19 -1.36 -12.14
C LEU A 61 2.02 -2.69 -12.88
N TYR A 62 1.81 -3.76 -12.11
CA TYR A 62 1.66 -5.11 -12.61
C TYR A 62 0.41 -5.77 -12.03
N ASP A 63 -0.42 -6.34 -12.89
CA ASP A 63 -1.59 -7.15 -12.52
C ASP A 63 -1.34 -8.55 -13.07
N GLN A 64 -1.10 -9.53 -12.19
CA GLN A 64 -0.76 -10.92 -12.57
C GLN A 64 0.28 -10.99 -13.71
N ASP A 65 1.43 -10.34 -13.52
CA ASP A 65 2.53 -10.23 -14.49
C ASP A 65 2.25 -9.42 -15.77
N THR A 66 1.02 -8.93 -15.96
CA THR A 66 0.68 -8.01 -17.04
C THR A 66 0.99 -6.58 -16.63
N LYS A 67 1.77 -5.88 -17.47
CA LYS A 67 2.05 -4.46 -17.25
C LYS A 67 0.79 -3.64 -17.48
N VAL A 68 0.38 -2.91 -16.46
CA VAL A 68 -0.78 -2.01 -16.47
C VAL A 68 -0.34 -0.58 -16.11
N LYS A 69 -1.23 0.38 -16.31
CA LYS A 69 -1.00 1.80 -15.97
C LYS A 69 -2.19 2.36 -15.21
N PHE A 70 -1.96 3.40 -14.41
CA PHE A 70 -3.07 4.21 -13.90
C PHE A 70 -3.73 4.97 -15.05
N HIS A 71 -5.05 5.03 -15.03
CA HIS A 71 -5.80 5.87 -15.96
C HIS A 71 -5.52 7.35 -15.64
N PRO A 72 -5.42 8.25 -16.63
CA PRO A 72 -5.15 9.69 -16.39
C PRO A 72 -6.20 10.43 -15.56
N LYS A 73 -7.38 9.82 -15.33
CA LYS A 73 -8.43 10.35 -14.44
C LYS A 73 -8.33 9.81 -13.00
N SER A 74 -7.43 8.88 -12.75
CA SER A 74 -7.22 8.32 -11.41
C SER A 74 -6.44 9.32 -10.58
N VAL A 75 -6.80 9.48 -9.31
CA VAL A 75 -6.04 10.33 -8.37
C VAL A 75 -4.59 9.89 -8.20
N ASN A 76 -4.29 8.62 -8.48
CA ASN A 76 -2.95 8.04 -8.38
C ASN A 76 -2.15 8.12 -9.69
N SER A 77 -2.63 8.82 -10.72
CA SER A 77 -1.92 8.90 -12.02
C SER A 77 -0.60 9.66 -11.94
N ASP A 78 -0.58 10.72 -11.14
CA ASP A 78 0.52 11.68 -11.05
C ASP A 78 1.39 11.43 -9.81
N GLU A 79 1.01 10.45 -8.99
CA GLU A 79 1.72 10.10 -7.78
C GLU A 79 2.99 9.30 -8.10
N THR A 80 4.11 9.72 -7.50
CA THR A 80 5.42 9.10 -7.72
C THR A 80 5.90 8.32 -6.50
N THR A 81 5.36 8.64 -5.33
CA THR A 81 5.70 8.05 -4.05
C THR A 81 4.52 7.29 -3.48
N PHE A 82 4.73 6.01 -3.18
CA PHE A 82 3.68 5.15 -2.62
C PHE A 82 4.19 4.54 -1.32
N ASP A 83 3.44 4.72 -0.24
CA ASP A 83 3.76 4.12 1.07
C ASP A 83 3.70 2.58 1.01
N ASN A 84 2.85 2.04 0.13
CA ASN A 84 2.61 0.61 0.00
C ASN A 84 2.85 0.11 -1.43
N LYS A 85 3.16 -1.18 -1.55
CA LYS A 85 3.45 -1.84 -2.84
C LYS A 85 2.22 -2.44 -3.53
N PHE A 86 1.04 -2.38 -2.92
CA PHE A 86 -0.17 -3.03 -3.43
C PHE A 86 -1.33 -2.05 -3.53
N VAL A 87 -2.08 -2.17 -4.63
CA VAL A 87 -3.24 -1.34 -4.93
C VAL A 87 -4.38 -2.25 -5.35
N ILE A 88 -5.59 -1.96 -4.88
CA ILE A 88 -6.81 -2.61 -5.37
C ILE A 88 -7.45 -1.74 -6.45
N TYR A 89 -8.18 -2.36 -7.38
CA TYR A 89 -8.87 -1.65 -8.43
C TYR A 89 -10.30 -2.15 -8.64
N HIS A 90 -11.20 -1.26 -9.06
CA HIS A 90 -12.56 -1.64 -9.44
C HIS A 90 -12.63 -1.99 -10.93
N THR A 91 -12.14 -1.10 -11.79
CA THR A 91 -12.35 -1.17 -13.24
C THR A 91 -11.03 -1.22 -14.01
N LYS A 92 -10.85 -2.29 -14.79
CA LYS A 92 -9.72 -2.50 -15.71
C LYS A 92 -10.22 -2.41 -17.16
N VAL A 93 -9.69 -1.45 -17.92
CA VAL A 93 -10.11 -1.20 -19.31
C VAL A 93 -8.90 -1.25 -20.22
N LYS A 94 -9.04 -1.95 -21.35
CA LYS A 94 -8.06 -1.96 -22.43
C LYS A 94 -8.47 -0.96 -23.50
N SER A 95 -7.63 0.04 -23.74
CA SER A 95 -7.76 0.98 -24.85
C SER A 95 -6.42 1.01 -25.60
N THR A 96 -5.69 2.12 -25.56
CA THR A 96 -4.31 2.22 -26.09
C THR A 96 -3.32 1.37 -25.27
N ALA A 97 -3.60 1.19 -23.97
CA ALA A 97 -2.95 0.26 -23.07
C ALA A 97 -4.00 -0.27 -22.08
N VAL A 98 -3.59 -1.17 -21.18
CA VAL A 98 -4.45 -1.60 -20.07
C VAL A 98 -4.35 -0.57 -18.94
N PHE A 99 -5.47 0.05 -18.62
CA PHE A 99 -5.59 1.10 -17.61
C PHE A 99 -6.48 0.68 -16.45
N LEU A 100 -6.10 1.10 -15.24
CA LEU A 100 -6.92 0.99 -14.03
C LEU A 100 -7.52 2.35 -13.69
N HIS A 101 -8.84 2.43 -13.55
CA HIS A 101 -9.55 3.68 -13.30
C HIS A 101 -9.59 4.05 -11.81
N ASP A 102 -10.38 3.31 -11.05
CA ASP A 102 -10.56 3.54 -9.63
C ASP A 102 -9.57 2.67 -8.88
N THR A 103 -8.57 3.30 -8.26
CA THR A 103 -7.49 2.60 -7.57
C THR A 103 -7.35 3.12 -6.16
N SER A 104 -7.10 2.22 -5.21
CA SER A 104 -6.94 2.57 -3.80
C SER A 104 -5.76 1.83 -3.20
N MET A 105 -4.85 2.58 -2.58
CA MET A 105 -3.68 2.03 -1.92
C MET A 105 -4.07 1.26 -0.66
N ILE A 106 -3.72 -0.03 -0.60
CA ILE A 106 -4.01 -0.89 0.54
C ILE A 106 -2.74 -1.28 1.27
N LEU A 107 -2.89 -1.60 2.56
CA LEU A 107 -1.84 -2.23 3.35
C LEU A 107 -1.97 -3.76 3.19
N PRO A 108 -0.87 -4.52 3.11
CA PRO A 108 -0.93 -5.97 3.24
C PRO A 108 -1.67 -6.36 4.53
N SER A 109 -2.48 -7.42 4.48
CA SER A 109 -3.28 -7.87 5.62
C SER A 109 -2.42 -8.01 6.89
N PRO A 110 -2.98 -7.75 8.09
CA PRO A 110 -2.18 -7.67 9.32
C PRO A 110 -1.34 -8.93 9.62
N SER A 111 -1.77 -10.10 9.15
CA SER A 111 -1.01 -11.36 9.20
C SER A 111 0.38 -11.29 8.54
N SER A 112 0.56 -10.43 7.55
CA SER A 112 1.84 -10.15 6.88
C SER A 112 2.55 -8.90 7.41
N SER A 113 1.83 -8.02 8.12
CA SER A 113 2.38 -6.75 8.62
C SER A 113 3.17 -6.88 9.93
N SER A 114 2.92 -7.95 10.70
CA SER A 114 3.68 -8.26 11.91
C SER A 114 5.13 -8.64 11.63
N GLU A 115 5.47 -9.06 10.41
CA GLU A 115 6.85 -9.41 10.03
C GLU A 115 7.61 -8.26 9.34
N GLU A 116 6.95 -7.31 8.66
CA GLU A 116 7.66 -6.25 7.93
C GLU A 116 7.92 -4.96 8.73
N THR A 117 7.26 -4.77 9.89
CA THR A 117 7.47 -3.57 10.71
C THR A 117 8.83 -3.55 11.44
N SER A 118 9.48 -4.70 11.62
CA SER A 118 10.82 -4.82 12.22
C SER A 118 11.96 -4.54 11.22
N LEU A 119 11.81 -4.90 9.94
CA LEU A 119 12.92 -4.84 8.99
C LEU A 119 13.26 -3.42 8.50
N SER A 120 12.29 -2.51 8.50
CA SER A 120 12.52 -1.11 8.08
C SER A 120 13.18 -0.26 9.17
N ARG A 121 13.08 -0.66 10.45
CA ARG A 121 13.73 0.05 11.58
C ARG A 121 15.19 -0.34 11.76
N GLU A 122 15.61 -1.51 11.29
CA GLU A 122 17.00 -1.94 11.37
C GLU A 122 17.90 -1.30 10.30
N THR A 123 17.34 -0.88 9.15
CA THR A 123 18.14 -0.30 8.06
C THR A 123 18.53 1.17 8.27
N GLU A 124 17.79 1.94 9.05
CA GLU A 124 18.17 3.32 9.39
C GLU A 124 19.16 3.38 10.55
N THR A 125 19.05 2.47 11.52
CA THR A 125 19.94 2.42 12.69
C THR A 125 21.34 1.91 12.33
N ASN A 126 21.47 1.00 11.36
CA ASN A 126 22.78 0.51 10.92
C ASN A 126 23.51 1.48 9.96
N ARG A 127 22.82 2.44 9.34
CA ARG A 127 23.47 3.40 8.42
C ARG A 127 24.26 4.49 9.14
N SER A 128 23.95 4.76 10.42
CA SER A 128 24.65 5.75 11.24
C SER A 128 25.91 5.19 11.92
N LEU A 129 26.07 3.87 12.05
CA LEU A 129 27.21 3.24 12.73
C LEU A 129 28.41 2.93 11.81
N LEU A 130 28.24 3.02 10.49
CA LEU A 130 29.31 2.76 9.51
C LEU A 130 30.15 3.99 9.13
N SER A 131 29.90 5.18 9.72
CA SER A 131 30.71 6.39 9.45
C SER A 131 31.77 6.70 10.50
N THR A 132 31.96 5.87 11.53
CA THR A 132 32.93 6.14 12.62
C THR A 132 33.84 4.95 12.89
N SER A 133 34.58 4.46 11.88
CA SER A 133 35.77 3.64 12.12
C SER A 133 36.68 3.65 10.89
N GLY A 134 37.70 4.51 10.89
CA GLY A 134 38.61 4.61 9.75
C GLY A 134 39.76 5.59 9.94
N SER A 135 40.59 5.43 10.97
CA SER A 135 41.98 5.90 10.91
C SER A 135 42.92 4.89 11.55
N SER A 136 43.49 4.09 10.65
CA SER A 136 44.43 2.99 10.83
C SER A 136 45.74 3.42 11.49
N SER A 137 46.16 2.66 12.50
CA SER A 137 47.55 2.56 12.95
C SER A 137 48.40 1.94 11.83
N ARG A 138 49.59 2.51 11.57
CA ARG A 138 50.63 1.93 10.72
C ARG A 138 51.70 1.31 11.61
N LEU A 139 51.93 0.01 11.45
CA LEU A 139 53.16 -0.67 11.88
C LEU A 139 54.21 -0.49 10.77
N PRO A 140 55.50 -0.21 11.09
CA PRO A 140 56.58 -0.35 10.14
C PRO A 140 57.24 -1.74 10.25
N THR A 141 57.40 -2.34 9.08
CA THR A 141 58.10 -3.59 8.75
C THR A 141 59.60 -3.54 9.07
N ALA A 142 60.11 -4.63 9.62
CA ALA A 142 61.54 -4.96 9.70
C ALA A 142 62.01 -5.64 8.40
N LEU A 143 63.20 -5.29 7.90
CA LEU A 143 64.00 -6.09 6.97
C LEU A 143 65.51 -5.93 7.28
N PRO A 144 66.35 -6.95 7.03
CA PRO A 144 67.73 -7.02 7.51
C PRO A 144 68.79 -6.75 6.43
N CYS A 145 69.97 -6.29 6.87
CA CYS A 145 71.32 -6.62 6.41
C CYS A 145 72.33 -5.97 7.38
#